data_AF-A0A945X7G2-F1
#
_entry.id   AF-A0A945X7G2-F1
#
_cell.length_a   1.000
_cell.length_b   1.000
_cell.length_c   1.000
_cell.angle_alpha   90.00
_cell.angle_beta   90.00
_cell.angle_gamma   90.00
#
_symmetry.space_group_name_H-M   'P 1'
#
loop_
_entity.id
_entity.type
_entity.pdbx_description
1 polymer ?
#
loop_
_entity_poly.entity_id
_entity_poly.type
_entity_poly.pdbx_seq_one_letter_code
_entity_poly.pdbx_strand_id
1 'polypeptide(L)'
;MRFLTADYLFPLYIAPIKQGVLQISDNKEVIAVFENRSEVPQEKLEVFEGILCPGFVNAHCHLELSHLLGKAEKGKGFLDFIGAIQQRDSYTAIEKQIAINKAEQQMITNGIVAVGDICNTTDTLSQKQKSNLKYYNFIEVFGVKDDLIKQIISDAKYIRNQFRKVGQKAT
;
A
#
# COMPACT_ATOMS: atom_id res chain seq x y z
N MET A 1 -3.10 -26.75 8.33
CA MET A 1 -1.94 -25.98 8.83
C MET A 1 -0.78 -26.11 7.87
N ARG A 2 0.11 -25.11 7.81
CA ARG A 2 1.28 -25.08 6.90
C ARG A 2 2.56 -24.70 7.65
N PHE A 3 3.71 -25.19 7.17
CA PHE A 3 5.04 -24.91 7.75
C PHE A 3 5.95 -24.40 6.64
N LEU A 4 6.21 -23.09 6.64
CA LEU A 4 7.00 -22.43 5.60
C LEU A 4 8.44 -22.25 6.09
N THR A 5 9.43 -22.56 5.25
CA THR A 5 10.85 -22.32 5.57
C THR A 5 11.58 -21.79 4.36
N ALA A 6 12.65 -21.03 4.58
CA ALA A 6 13.53 -20.52 3.54
C ALA A 6 15.00 -20.67 3.97
N ASP A 7 15.95 -20.08 3.25
CA ASP A 7 17.35 -20.03 3.69
C ASP A 7 17.49 -19.15 4.94
N TYR A 8 16.72 -18.06 4.99
CA TYR A 8 16.56 -17.22 6.17
C TYR A 8 15.10 -16.81 6.40
N LEU A 9 14.68 -16.85 7.67
CA LEU A 9 13.43 -16.27 8.13
C LEU A 9 13.71 -14.95 8.86
N PHE A 10 13.05 -13.88 8.45
CA PHE A 10 13.16 -12.54 9.03
C PHE A 10 11.89 -12.21 9.84
N PRO A 11 11.85 -12.50 11.15
CA PRO A 11 10.69 -12.20 11.99
C PRO A 11 10.58 -10.73 12.41
N LEU A 12 11.61 -9.91 12.13
CA LEU A 12 11.72 -8.46 12.40
C LEU A 12 11.84 -8.02 13.86
N TYR A 13 11.56 -8.86 14.86
CA TYR A 13 11.74 -8.53 16.28
C TYR A 13 13.02 -9.14 16.91
N ILE A 14 13.72 -10.01 16.17
CA ILE A 14 15.00 -10.63 16.51
C ILE A 14 15.87 -10.74 15.24
N ALA A 15 17.11 -11.20 15.40
CA ALA A 15 18.01 -11.46 14.30
C ALA A 15 17.42 -12.50 13.31
N PRO A 16 17.78 -12.43 12.01
CA PRO A 16 17.35 -13.43 11.03
C PRO A 16 17.75 -14.85 11.42
N ILE A 17 16.81 -15.78 11.26
CA ILE A 17 16.99 -17.18 11.64
C ILE A 17 17.38 -17.96 10.39
N LYS A 18 18.60 -18.50 10.37
CA LYS A 18 19.05 -19.38 9.29
C LYS A 18 18.24 -20.67 9.32
N GLN A 19 17.58 -21.01 8.22
CA GLN A 19 16.70 -22.18 8.10
C GLN A 19 15.56 -22.22 9.15
N GLY A 20 15.10 -21.05 9.62
CA GLY A 20 13.94 -20.96 10.50
C GLY A 20 12.65 -21.43 9.82
N VAL A 21 11.64 -21.80 10.62
CA VAL A 21 10.35 -22.29 10.12
C VAL A 21 9.22 -21.44 10.70
N LEU A 22 8.33 -20.97 9.84
CA LEU A 22 7.10 -20.26 10.18
C LEU A 22 5.91 -21.20 10.09
N GLN A 23 5.23 -21.44 11.22
CA GLN A 23 3.97 -22.18 11.23
C GLN A 23 2.79 -21.22 11.08
N ILE A 24 1.90 -21.54 10.15
CA ILE A 24 0.66 -20.79 9.92
C ILE A 24 -0.58 -21.69 10.03
N SER A 25 -1.65 -21.13 10.58
CA SER A 25 -2.95 -21.79 10.66
C SER A 25 -3.63 -21.85 9.29
N ASP A 26 -4.73 -22.62 9.21
CA ASP A 26 -5.58 -22.63 8.01
C ASP A 26 -6.27 -21.28 7.76
N ASN A 27 -6.38 -20.44 8.80
CA ASN A 27 -6.85 -19.06 8.74
C ASN A 27 -5.73 -18.04 8.41
N LYS A 28 -4.53 -18.52 8.06
CA LYS A 28 -3.34 -17.70 7.70
C LYS A 28 -2.78 -16.87 8.85
N GLU A 29 -3.04 -17.26 10.09
CA GLU A 29 -2.44 -16.62 11.27
C GLU A 29 -1.09 -17.24 11.57
N VAL A 30 -0.13 -16.44 12.05
CA VAL A 30 1.15 -16.94 12.54
C VAL A 30 0.93 -17.62 13.89
N ILE A 31 1.35 -18.87 14.02
CA ILE A 31 1.15 -19.69 15.22
C ILE A 31 2.45 -19.85 16.01
N ALA A 32 3.55 -20.12 15.31
CA ALA A 32 4.86 -20.31 15.92
C ALA A 32 5.99 -20.02 14.94
N VAL A 33 7.17 -19.76 15.51
CA VAL A 33 8.44 -19.64 14.80
C VAL A 33 9.40 -20.62 15.43
N PHE A 34 10.00 -21.50 14.62
CA PHE A 34 11.02 -22.46 15.02
C PHE A 34 12.39 -22.00 14.52
N GLU A 35 13.45 -22.30 15.29
CA GLU A 35 14.80 -21.81 15.01
C GLU A 35 15.51 -22.61 13.92
N ASN A 36 15.06 -23.84 13.66
CA ASN A 36 15.64 -24.67 12.61
C ASN A 36 14.64 -25.71 12.06
N ARG A 37 14.96 -26.29 10.90
CA ARG A 37 14.12 -27.30 10.21
C ARG A 37 13.97 -28.60 10.99
N SER A 38 14.90 -28.96 11.89
CA SER A 38 14.86 -30.25 12.58
C SER A 38 13.75 -30.34 13.65
N GLU A 39 13.17 -29.21 14.04
CA GLU A 39 12.04 -29.14 14.95
C GLU A 39 10.70 -29.55 14.31
N VAL A 40 10.66 -29.67 12.98
CA VAL A 40 9.45 -30.01 12.21
C VAL A 40 9.75 -31.20 11.30
N PRO A 41 8.86 -32.20 11.20
CA PRO A 41 9.04 -33.32 10.27
C PRO A 41 9.26 -32.83 8.83
N GLN A 42 10.30 -33.34 8.19
CA GLN A 42 10.78 -32.88 6.88
C GLN A 42 9.69 -32.90 5.80
N GLU A 43 8.81 -33.89 5.85
CA GLU A 43 7.68 -34.07 4.92
C GLU A 43 6.58 -33.00 5.05
N LYS A 44 6.59 -32.21 6.13
CA LYS A 44 5.65 -31.11 6.35
C LYS A 44 6.20 -29.75 5.93
N LEU A 45 7.50 -29.66 5.66
CA LEU A 45 8.17 -28.39 5.32
C LEU A 45 7.90 -27.99 3.87
N GLU A 46 7.35 -26.79 3.71
CA GLU A 46 7.30 -26.07 2.43
C GLU A 46 8.56 -25.21 2.31
N VAL A 47 9.51 -25.67 1.50
CA VAL A 47 10.84 -25.06 1.37
C VAL A 47 10.86 -24.08 0.19
N PHE A 48 11.22 -22.84 0.47
CA PHE A 48 11.45 -21.78 -0.52
C PHE A 48 12.94 -21.44 -0.58
N GLU A 49 13.42 -21.05 -1.77
CA GLU A 49 14.77 -20.51 -1.93
C GLU A 49 14.79 -19.02 -1.55
N GLY A 50 15.83 -18.57 -0.84
CA GLY A 50 16.01 -17.16 -0.46
C GLY A 50 15.47 -16.80 0.93
N ILE A 51 14.75 -15.68 1.01
CA ILE A 51 14.36 -15.05 2.28
C ILE A 51 12.84 -15.06 2.44
N LEU A 52 12.37 -15.51 3.61
CA LEU A 52 10.99 -15.34 4.04
C LEU A 52 10.88 -14.17 5.03
N CYS A 53 10.06 -13.18 4.72
CA CYS A 53 9.84 -11.99 5.56
C CYS A 53 8.36 -11.56 5.52
N PRO A 54 7.90 -10.72 6.47
CA PRO A 54 6.60 -10.08 6.38
C PRO A 54 6.43 -9.27 5.08
N GLY A 55 5.19 -9.22 4.58
CA GLY A 55 4.86 -8.34 3.47
C GLY A 55 5.14 -6.87 3.79
N PHE A 56 5.49 -6.10 2.76
CA PHE A 56 5.91 -4.72 2.93
C PHE A 56 4.74 -3.77 3.19
N VAL A 57 5.03 -2.68 3.90
CA VAL A 57 4.12 -1.55 4.07
C VAL A 57 4.64 -0.38 3.26
N ASN A 58 3.87 0.06 2.27
CA ASN A 58 4.14 1.32 1.60
C ASN A 58 3.56 2.45 2.44
N ALA A 59 4.36 3.05 3.30
CA ALA A 59 3.89 4.01 4.31
C ALA A 59 3.33 5.32 3.71
N HIS A 60 3.64 5.63 2.45
CA HIS A 60 3.23 6.87 1.80
C HIS A 60 3.16 6.71 0.27
N CYS A 61 1.98 6.95 -0.30
CA CYS A 61 1.75 6.93 -1.74
C CYS A 61 0.67 7.94 -2.14
N HIS A 62 0.64 8.34 -3.41
CA HIS A 62 -0.48 9.05 -4.03
C HIS A 62 -1.06 8.18 -5.15
N LEU A 63 -1.84 7.16 -4.80
CA LEU A 63 -2.41 6.23 -5.78
C LEU A 63 -3.32 6.95 -6.79
N GLU A 64 -4.02 8.00 -6.36
CA GLU A 64 -4.89 8.80 -7.24
C GLU A 64 -4.14 9.52 -8.37
N LEU A 65 -2.82 9.74 -8.22
CA LEU A 65 -1.97 10.41 -9.19
C LEU A 65 -1.25 9.44 -10.14
N SER A 66 -1.60 8.15 -10.11
CA SER A 66 -0.90 7.10 -10.88
C SER A 66 -0.84 7.37 -12.39
N HIS A 67 -1.81 8.10 -12.95
CA HIS A 67 -1.83 8.50 -14.36
C HIS A 67 -0.74 9.52 -14.73
N LEU A 68 -0.13 10.17 -13.74
CA LEU A 68 1.00 11.10 -13.93
C LEU A 68 2.36 10.39 -13.95
N LEU A 69 2.41 9.06 -13.85
CA LEU A 69 3.65 8.30 -13.91
C LEU A 69 4.43 8.65 -15.19
N GLY A 70 5.67 9.12 -15.01
CA GLY A 70 6.56 9.49 -16.11
C GLY A 70 6.28 10.84 -16.78
N LYS A 71 5.35 11.67 -16.25
CA LYS A 71 5.02 12.98 -16.82
C LYS A 71 5.95 14.11 -16.37
N ALA A 72 6.50 14.01 -15.17
CA ALA A 72 7.49 14.97 -14.68
C ALA A 72 8.89 14.61 -15.24
N GLU A 73 9.56 15.61 -15.83
CA GLU A 73 10.92 15.45 -16.33
C GLU A 73 11.95 15.58 -15.19
N LYS A 74 12.87 14.62 -15.12
CA LYS A 74 13.92 14.59 -14.08
C LYS A 74 14.92 15.74 -14.29
N GLY A 75 15.43 16.30 -13.21
CA GLY A 75 16.48 17.33 -13.24
C GLY A 75 16.00 18.75 -13.56
N LYS A 76 14.69 18.96 -13.77
CA LYS A 76 14.09 20.29 -14.00
C LYS A 76 13.79 21.07 -12.71
N GLY A 77 13.72 20.38 -11.59
CA GLY A 77 13.51 20.99 -10.27
C GLY A 77 12.04 20.98 -9.83
N PHE A 78 11.78 21.63 -8.70
CA PHE A 78 10.48 21.51 -8.01
C PHE A 78 9.33 22.24 -8.71
N LEU A 79 9.58 23.40 -9.34
CA LEU A 79 8.51 24.17 -9.99
C LEU A 79 7.94 23.41 -11.20
N ASP A 80 8.80 22.80 -12.02
CA ASP A 80 8.37 21.95 -13.13
C ASP A 80 7.62 20.70 -12.64
N PHE A 81 8.05 20.11 -11.53
CA PHE A 81 7.34 19.00 -10.90
C PHE A 81 5.93 19.41 -10.48
N ILE A 82 5.76 20.57 -9.84
CA ILE A 82 4.43 21.10 -9.49
C ILE A 82 3.59 21.38 -10.74
N GLY A 83 4.19 21.92 -11.81
CA GLY A 83 3.53 22.12 -13.09
C GLY A 83 2.97 20.81 -13.68
N ALA A 84 3.72 19.70 -13.57
CA ALA A 84 3.25 18.38 -13.98
C ALA A 84 2.09 17.87 -13.11
N ILE A 85 2.14 18.08 -11.79
CA ILE A 85 1.04 17.72 -10.87
C ILE A 85 -0.23 18.51 -11.16
N GLN A 86 -0.12 19.79 -11.53
CA GLN A 86 -1.27 20.62 -11.88
C GLN A 86 -2.06 20.09 -13.08
N GLN A 87 -1.46 19.24 -13.92
CA GLN A 87 -2.14 18.57 -15.03
C GLN A 87 -3.00 17.38 -14.61
N ARG A 88 -3.11 17.07 -13.31
CA ARG A 88 -3.85 15.90 -12.81
C ARG A 88 -5.32 15.83 -13.26
N ASP A 89 -5.93 16.98 -13.54
CA ASP A 89 -7.34 17.10 -13.93
C ASP A 89 -7.54 17.10 -15.46
N SER A 90 -6.44 17.07 -16.23
CA SER A 90 -6.45 17.02 -17.70
C SER A 90 -6.67 15.60 -18.26
N TYR A 91 -7.11 14.65 -17.43
CA TYR A 91 -7.28 13.24 -17.76
C TYR A 91 -8.70 12.76 -17.44
N THR A 92 -9.20 11.85 -18.26
CA THR A 92 -10.52 11.24 -18.08
C THR A 92 -10.55 10.31 -16.87
N ALA A 93 -11.75 10.08 -16.32
CA ALA A 93 -11.94 9.12 -15.22
C ALA A 93 -11.49 7.69 -15.61
N ILE A 94 -11.64 7.31 -16.89
CA ILE A 94 -11.22 6.00 -17.40
C ILE A 94 -9.70 5.87 -17.36
N GLU A 95 -8.96 6.88 -17.85
CA GLU A 95 -7.50 6.88 -17.83
C GLU A 95 -6.95 6.81 -16.40
N LYS A 96 -7.51 7.61 -15.49
CA LYS A 96 -7.18 7.56 -14.06
C LYS A 96 -7.39 6.16 -13.49
N GLN A 97 -8.54 5.55 -13.76
CA GLN A 97 -8.89 4.24 -13.21
C GLN A 97 -7.99 3.11 -13.72
N ILE A 98 -7.61 3.14 -15.01
CA ILE A 98 -6.64 2.19 -15.59
C ILE A 98 -5.29 2.32 -14.89
N ALA A 99 -4.81 3.56 -14.70
CA ALA A 99 -3.53 3.80 -14.05
C ALA A 99 -3.53 3.38 -12.57
N ILE A 100 -4.59 3.71 -11.83
CA ILE A 100 -4.80 3.27 -10.43
C ILE A 100 -4.76 1.75 -10.32
N ASN A 101 -5.46 1.03 -11.22
CA ASN A 101 -5.46 -0.42 -11.21
C ASN A 101 -4.06 -1.00 -11.46
N LYS A 102 -3.35 -0.48 -12.46
CA LYS A 102 -1.99 -0.91 -12.79
C LYS A 102 -1.01 -0.65 -11.64
N ALA A 103 -1.10 0.50 -10.98
CA ALA A 103 -0.25 0.85 -9.85
C ALA A 103 -0.51 -0.04 -8.63
N GLU A 104 -1.77 -0.35 -8.30
CA GLU A 104 -2.08 -1.30 -7.22
C GLU A 104 -1.53 -2.70 -7.52
N GLN A 105 -1.70 -3.18 -8.77
CA GLN A 105 -1.14 -4.48 -9.16
C GLN A 105 0.37 -4.51 -9.03
N GLN A 106 1.05 -3.43 -9.45
CA GLN A 106 2.49 -3.31 -9.24
C GLN A 106 2.85 -3.38 -7.75
N MET A 107 2.11 -2.73 -6.86
CA MET A 107 2.37 -2.82 -5.41
C MET A 107 2.24 -4.26 -4.91
N ILE A 108 1.16 -4.96 -5.29
CA ILE A 108 0.91 -6.35 -4.91
C ILE A 108 2.03 -7.26 -5.41
N THR A 109 2.44 -7.14 -6.67
CA THR A 109 3.54 -7.93 -7.26
C THR A 109 4.87 -7.70 -6.54
N ASN A 110 5.09 -6.50 -5.98
CA ASN A 110 6.28 -6.19 -5.19
C ASN A 110 6.15 -6.58 -3.70
N GLY A 111 5.13 -7.36 -3.33
CA GLY A 111 4.98 -7.88 -1.96
C GLY A 111 4.45 -6.87 -0.95
N ILE A 112 3.90 -5.74 -1.40
CA ILE A 112 3.22 -4.78 -0.51
C ILE A 112 1.88 -5.37 -0.10
N VAL A 113 1.56 -5.29 1.19
CA VAL A 113 0.30 -5.78 1.78
C VAL A 113 -0.53 -4.68 2.44
N ALA A 114 0.09 -3.53 2.73
CA ALA A 114 -0.58 -2.36 3.29
C ALA A 114 -0.01 -1.05 2.75
N VAL A 115 -0.86 -0.02 2.67
CA VAL A 115 -0.52 1.28 2.10
C VAL A 115 -1.09 2.42 2.96
N GLY A 116 -0.24 3.38 3.32
CA GLY A 116 -0.66 4.72 3.73
C GLY A 116 -0.82 5.59 2.49
N ASP A 117 -2.06 5.81 2.06
CA ASP A 117 -2.35 6.54 0.82
C ASP A 117 -2.84 7.94 1.10
N ILE A 118 -2.29 8.92 0.38
CA ILE A 118 -2.70 10.32 0.42
C ILE A 118 -3.80 10.53 -0.60
N CYS A 119 -4.88 11.19 -0.20
CA CYS A 119 -6.06 11.38 -1.06
C CYS A 119 -6.52 12.84 -1.05
N ASN A 120 -6.55 13.47 -2.23
CA ASN A 120 -7.20 14.73 -2.52
C ASN A 120 -8.59 14.54 -3.17
N THR A 121 -8.87 13.35 -3.71
CA THR A 121 -10.15 13.03 -4.37
C THR A 121 -10.70 11.68 -3.92
N THR A 122 -11.84 11.29 -4.51
CA THR A 122 -12.47 9.98 -4.30
C THR A 122 -12.13 8.96 -5.39
N ASP A 123 -11.21 9.27 -6.30
CA ASP A 123 -10.94 8.48 -7.51
C ASP A 123 -10.47 7.04 -7.20
N THR A 124 -9.87 6.81 -6.04
CA THR A 124 -9.36 5.50 -5.62
C THR A 124 -10.38 4.62 -4.89
N LEU A 125 -11.58 5.13 -4.56
CA LEU A 125 -12.57 4.40 -3.75
C LEU A 125 -12.93 3.04 -4.34
N SER A 126 -13.31 3.01 -5.62
CA SER A 126 -13.77 1.80 -6.32
C SER A 126 -12.70 0.70 -6.31
N GLN A 127 -11.42 1.08 -6.43
CA GLN A 127 -10.31 0.15 -6.40
C GLN A 127 -10.08 -0.36 -4.98
N LYS A 128 -10.04 0.52 -3.98
CA LYS A 128 -9.79 0.16 -2.57
C LYS A 128 -10.90 -0.72 -1.99
N GLN A 129 -12.14 -0.60 -2.46
CA GLN A 129 -13.25 -1.47 -2.06
C GLN A 129 -13.06 -2.94 -2.47
N LYS A 130 -12.22 -3.22 -3.48
CA LYS A 130 -11.84 -4.61 -3.85
C LYS A 130 -11.04 -5.31 -2.74
N SER A 131 -10.51 -4.56 -1.78
CA SER A 131 -9.85 -5.08 -0.57
C SER A 131 -8.62 -5.93 -0.86
N ASN A 132 -7.92 -5.66 -1.97
CA ASN A 132 -6.69 -6.35 -2.35
C ASN A 132 -5.52 -6.02 -1.41
N LEU A 133 -5.47 -4.79 -0.90
CA LEU A 133 -4.48 -4.29 0.05
C LEU A 133 -5.17 -3.66 1.26
N LYS A 134 -4.46 -3.57 2.39
CA LYS A 134 -4.92 -2.82 3.56
C LYS A 134 -4.57 -1.34 3.38
N TYR A 135 -5.58 -0.48 3.32
CA TYR A 135 -5.38 0.96 3.17
C TYR A 135 -5.62 1.72 4.47
N TYR A 136 -4.79 2.73 4.71
CA TYR A 136 -5.10 3.85 5.58
C TYR A 136 -5.05 5.11 4.73
N ASN A 137 -6.15 5.87 4.69
CA ASN A 137 -6.31 7.00 3.77
C ASN A 137 -6.15 8.32 4.52
N PHE A 138 -5.12 9.08 4.19
CA PHE A 138 -4.88 10.41 4.73
C PHE A 138 -5.51 11.43 3.78
N ILE A 139 -6.55 12.11 4.23
CA ILE A 139 -7.17 13.15 3.40
C ILE A 139 -6.30 14.39 3.45
N GLU A 140 -5.65 14.70 2.33
CA GLU A 140 -4.73 15.82 2.26
C GLU A 140 -5.49 17.14 2.09
N VAL A 141 -5.07 18.12 2.87
CA VAL A 141 -5.67 19.45 2.91
C VAL A 141 -4.58 20.46 2.63
N PHE A 142 -4.80 21.30 1.62
CA PHE A 142 -3.88 22.36 1.24
C PHE A 142 -4.66 23.66 0.98
N GLY A 143 -4.16 24.78 1.50
CA GLY A 143 -4.78 26.09 1.34
C GLY A 143 -3.83 27.22 1.73
N VAL A 144 -3.80 28.28 0.92
CA VAL A 144 -2.93 29.46 1.13
C VAL A 144 -3.71 30.77 1.17
N LYS A 145 -5.06 30.70 1.11
CA LYS A 145 -5.94 31.86 1.15
C LYS A 145 -6.95 31.72 2.30
N ASP A 146 -7.01 32.72 3.16
CA ASP A 146 -7.81 32.67 4.39
C ASP A 146 -9.31 32.63 4.14
N ASP A 147 -9.78 33.28 3.07
CA ASP A 147 -11.19 33.32 2.67
C ASP A 147 -11.73 31.94 2.26
N LEU A 148 -10.85 30.99 1.88
CA LEU A 148 -11.23 29.64 1.46
C LEU A 148 -11.18 28.60 2.57
N ILE A 149 -10.73 28.93 3.79
CA ILE A 149 -10.50 27.95 4.88
C ILE A 149 -11.75 27.10 5.16
N LYS A 150 -12.93 27.74 5.26
CA LYS A 150 -14.18 27.03 5.56
C LYS A 150 -14.53 26.01 4.47
N GLN A 151 -14.35 26.39 3.20
CA GLN A 151 -14.63 25.53 2.06
C GLN A 151 -13.66 24.35 2.03
N ILE A 152 -12.37 24.60 2.14
CA ILE A 152 -11.31 23.58 2.13
C ILE A 152 -11.54 22.52 3.23
N ILE A 153 -11.85 22.97 4.46
CA ILE A 153 -12.15 22.05 5.57
C ILE A 153 -13.45 21.26 5.30
N SER A 154 -14.45 21.89 4.68
CA SER A 154 -15.70 21.21 4.30
C SER A 154 -15.46 20.11 3.26
N ASP A 155 -14.68 20.40 2.23
CA ASP A 155 -14.35 19.46 1.15
C ASP A 155 -13.54 18.28 1.67
N ALA A 156 -12.55 18.53 2.51
CA ALA A 156 -11.77 17.48 3.17
C ALA A 156 -12.67 16.56 4.02
N LYS A 157 -13.58 17.15 4.82
CA LYS A 157 -14.56 16.37 5.60
C LYS A 157 -15.48 15.55 4.69
N TYR A 158 -15.91 16.10 3.56
CA TYR A 158 -16.73 15.40 2.59
C TYR A 158 -16.00 14.17 2.04
N ILE A 159 -14.77 14.33 1.53
CA ILE A 159 -13.96 13.22 0.98
C ILE A 159 -13.75 12.15 2.05
N ARG A 160 -13.29 12.54 3.25
CA ARG A 160 -13.10 11.63 4.38
C ARG A 160 -14.35 10.81 4.68
N ASN A 161 -15.52 11.46 4.67
CA ASN A 161 -16.79 10.79 4.93
C ASN A 161 -17.16 9.80 3.80
N GLN A 162 -16.80 10.07 2.54
CA GLN A 162 -17.01 9.10 1.44
C GLN A 162 -16.21 7.81 1.65
N PHE A 163 -14.94 7.91 2.06
CA PHE A 163 -14.13 6.74 2.41
C PHE A 163 -14.71 5.97 3.59
N ARG A 164 -15.06 6.67 4.67
CA ARG A 164 -15.64 6.03 5.87
C ARG A 164 -16.98 5.36 5.59
N LYS A 165 -17.81 5.94 4.72
CA LYS A 165 -19.11 5.38 4.33
C LYS A 165 -18.99 3.99 3.71
N VAL A 166 -17.87 3.70 3.05
CA VAL A 166 -17.60 2.37 2.44
C VAL A 166 -16.67 1.50 3.30
N GLY A 167 -16.53 1.83 4.60
CA GLY A 167 -15.76 1.03 5.55
C GLY A 167 -14.23 1.21 5.48
N GLN A 168 -13.74 2.17 4.70
CA GLN A 168 -12.30 2.45 4.64
C GLN A 168 -11.84 3.31 5.82
N LYS A 169 -10.65 3.04 6.35
CA LYS A 169 -10.01 3.88 7.36
C LYS A 169 -9.56 5.18 6.71
N ALA A 170 -10.05 6.32 7.20
CA ALA A 170 -9.65 7.63 6.72
C ALA A 170 -9.63 8.67 7.84
N THR A 171 -8.65 9.57 7.82
CA THR A 171 -8.54 10.72 8.72
C THR A 171 -8.44 12.02 7.96
#